data_AF-A0A0N0MFU7-F1
#
_entry.id   AF-A0A0N0MFU7-F1
#
_cell.length_a   1.000
_cell.length_b   1.000
_cell.length_c   1.000
_cell.angle_alpha   90.00
_cell.angle_beta   90.00
_cell.angle_gamma   90.00
#
_symmetry.space_group_name_H-M   'P 1'
#
loop_
_entity.id
_entity.type
_entity.pdbx_description
1 polymer ?
#
loop_
_entity_poly.entity_id
_entity_poly.type
_entity_poly.pdbx_seq_one_letter_code
_entity_poly.pdbx_strand_id
1 'polypeptide(L)'
;MREKVHLRKISIKNYKNSLFKKFEIIKKENLDKVLGPSHFYMGIQSAIYANDGSLIQETERGGGFDGDLVADFNAKNISSFKVENVIRGKSLYIGNFFKHYGHFIMEGISRLWIENISEYDNYLLSPFVGGYEEFELLDFHRSAYRGLGIDTNKINILKENTAIENLDVPEKSLIINSHCNIIYRKIVKNLVDFYKKDDLNKNIYVSRESNDRIGNTKEIEELFSKNGFEIILPGQMSLIEQINTFYNSITIVGLPGSALHNNIFSKEMHTLVELGDRRSWDKPISTQLITNNISNANSHYIPFDKKYDFINTDELVNKLKSVNSLNIYNFDSPNCIFRGSFLLDADYTFHTQNAGDINLNRKSIYLFDFRNPIEGFSINIHEKSLILIRYKTMDEYGQFSDWHHSGEFSGSRGKSIILKGFMFEIIDGAEMFDVECVGYFSGNQKEKRVTNNELCTTNEGYLTGFKFLIHMKDEYKRLMSF
;
A
#
# COMPACT_ATOMS: atom_id res chain seq x y z
N MET A 1 -26.66 0.35 -30.28
CA MET A 1 -25.19 0.35 -30.14
C MET A 1 -24.88 0.67 -28.69
N ARG A 2 -24.28 -0.27 -27.95
CA ARG A 2 -23.90 -0.11 -26.54
C ARG A 2 -22.36 -0.15 -26.48
N GLU A 3 -21.74 0.95 -26.06
CA GLU A 3 -20.30 1.05 -25.82
C GLU A 3 -19.94 0.59 -24.40
N LYS A 4 -18.75 0.00 -24.30
CA LYS A 4 -18.25 -0.85 -23.21
C LYS A 4 -17.61 -0.02 -22.10
N VAL A 5 -18.04 -0.27 -20.86
CA VAL A 5 -17.27 0.01 -19.64
C VAL A 5 -16.22 -1.09 -19.48
N HIS A 6 -14.95 -0.73 -19.33
CA HIS A 6 -13.84 -1.67 -19.11
C HIS A 6 -13.74 -2.13 -17.65
N LEU A 7 -14.73 -2.87 -17.19
CA LEU A 7 -14.49 -3.90 -16.20
C LEU A 7 -13.84 -5.07 -16.95
N ARG A 8 -12.59 -5.45 -16.62
CA ARG A 8 -12.08 -6.78 -17.01
C ARG A 8 -12.84 -7.86 -16.22
N LYS A 9 -14.10 -8.07 -16.60
CA LYS A 9 -14.75 -9.37 -16.47
C LYS A 9 -14.02 -10.30 -17.43
N ILE A 10 -13.06 -11.07 -16.92
CA ILE A 10 -12.68 -12.32 -17.59
C ILE A 10 -13.93 -13.20 -17.53
N SER A 11 -14.70 -13.21 -18.61
CA SER A 11 -15.97 -13.92 -18.65
C SER A 11 -15.71 -15.43 -18.69
N ILE A 12 -16.17 -16.12 -17.65
CA ILE A 12 -16.42 -17.56 -17.65
C ILE A 12 -17.51 -17.84 -18.69
N LYS A 13 -17.13 -18.08 -19.95
CA LYS A 13 -18.04 -18.72 -20.93
C LYS A 13 -17.42 -19.35 -22.18
N ASN A 14 -16.10 -19.26 -22.41
CA ASN A 14 -15.47 -19.85 -23.61
C ASN A 14 -14.34 -20.84 -23.30
N TYR A 15 -14.55 -21.75 -22.34
CA TYR A 15 -13.75 -22.98 -22.25
C TYR A 15 -14.68 -24.20 -22.09
N LYS A 16 -15.46 -24.47 -23.14
CA LYS A 16 -15.84 -25.85 -23.44
C LYS A 16 -14.79 -26.39 -24.40
N ASN A 17 -14.21 -27.52 -24.01
CA ASN A 17 -13.29 -28.39 -24.77
C ASN A 17 -11.80 -28.02 -24.70
N SER A 18 -11.15 -28.46 -23.61
CA SER A 18 -10.05 -29.45 -23.62
C SER A 18 -9.16 -29.25 -22.38
N LEU A 19 -9.69 -29.62 -21.22
CA LEU A 19 -8.94 -29.67 -19.95
C LEU A 19 -7.92 -30.80 -20.00
N PHE A 20 -6.66 -30.47 -20.26
CA PHE A 20 -5.51 -31.32 -19.95
C PHE A 20 -4.26 -30.47 -19.69
N LYS A 21 -3.48 -30.91 -18.67
CA LYS A 21 -2.02 -30.75 -18.44
C LYS A 21 -1.58 -29.51 -17.63
N LYS A 22 -0.98 -29.77 -16.44
CA LYS A 22 0.43 -30.08 -16.09
C LYS A 22 1.24 -28.78 -15.92
N PHE A 23 1.54 -28.47 -14.67
CA PHE A 23 2.38 -27.34 -14.27
C PHE A 23 3.71 -27.93 -13.81
N GLU A 24 4.73 -27.14 -13.65
CA GLU A 24 5.89 -27.63 -12.94
C GLU A 24 6.53 -26.45 -12.16
N ILE A 25 7.31 -26.77 -11.14
CA ILE A 25 8.22 -25.82 -10.47
C ILE A 25 9.62 -26.16 -11.02
N ILE A 26 10.60 -25.28 -10.92
CA ILE A 26 11.99 -25.60 -11.26
C ILE A 26 12.81 -25.49 -9.99
N LYS A 27 13.28 -26.62 -9.48
CA LYS A 27 14.44 -26.70 -8.60
C LYS A 27 15.68 -26.75 -9.49
N LYS A 28 16.52 -25.70 -9.45
CA LYS A 28 17.87 -25.79 -10.01
C LYS A 28 18.89 -25.66 -8.89
N GLU A 29 19.59 -26.76 -8.67
CA GLU A 29 20.82 -26.83 -7.89
C GLU A 29 21.87 -25.90 -8.54
N ASN A 30 22.45 -25.01 -7.71
CA ASN A 30 23.55 -24.04 -7.94
C ASN A 30 23.13 -22.56 -7.92
N LEU A 31 23.27 -21.97 -6.72
CA LEU A 31 23.34 -20.53 -6.45
C LEU A 31 24.68 -19.98 -6.97
N ASP A 32 24.71 -19.38 -8.16
CA ASP A 32 25.85 -18.55 -8.54
C ASP A 32 25.75 -17.17 -7.89
N LYS A 33 26.78 -16.80 -7.14
CA LYS A 33 26.95 -15.47 -6.54
C LYS A 33 27.11 -14.43 -7.66
N VAL A 34 26.17 -13.50 -7.78
CA VAL A 34 26.34 -12.33 -8.66
C VAL A 34 26.78 -11.15 -7.80
N LEU A 35 28.06 -10.77 -7.90
CA LEU A 35 28.61 -9.57 -7.28
C LEU A 35 28.34 -8.36 -8.19
N GLY A 36 27.44 -7.47 -7.76
CA GLY A 36 27.33 -6.10 -8.27
C GLY A 36 28.05 -5.11 -7.34
N PRO A 37 28.43 -3.92 -7.83
CA PRO A 37 29.28 -3.00 -7.07
C PRO A 37 28.45 -2.34 -5.97
N SER A 38 28.45 -2.97 -4.78
CA SER A 38 28.28 -2.43 -3.41
C SER A 38 27.26 -3.13 -2.48
N HIS A 39 26.35 -4.01 -2.94
CA HIS A 39 25.37 -4.64 -2.03
C HIS A 39 25.03 -6.09 -2.44
N PHE A 40 24.87 -6.98 -1.44
CA PHE A 40 24.56 -8.41 -1.59
C PHE A 40 23.21 -8.63 -2.29
N TYR A 41 23.19 -9.41 -3.39
CA TYR A 41 21.97 -9.90 -4.05
C TYR A 41 21.79 -11.40 -3.75
N MET A 42 20.66 -11.80 -3.18
CA MET A 42 20.23 -13.20 -3.13
C MET A 42 19.02 -13.36 -4.03
N GLY A 43 19.22 -13.89 -5.23
CA GLY A 43 18.12 -14.26 -6.13
C GLY A 43 17.50 -15.58 -5.70
N ILE A 44 16.17 -15.62 -5.59
CA ILE A 44 15.41 -16.84 -5.29
C ILE A 44 14.80 -17.35 -6.59
N GLN A 45 14.98 -18.64 -6.85
CA GLN A 45 14.30 -19.35 -7.93
C GLN A 45 13.06 -20.05 -7.37
N SER A 46 11.96 -19.32 -7.28
CA SER A 46 10.62 -19.88 -7.02
C SER A 46 9.62 -19.10 -7.87
N ALA A 47 9.19 -19.70 -8.98
CA ALA A 47 8.25 -19.08 -9.91
C ALA A 47 7.23 -20.08 -10.39
N ILE A 48 6.07 -19.55 -10.79
CA ILE A 48 5.02 -20.31 -11.45
C ILE A 48 5.04 -19.94 -12.93
N TYR A 49 5.03 -20.98 -13.76
CA TYR A 49 5.00 -20.87 -15.22
C TYR A 49 3.68 -21.36 -15.78
N ALA A 50 3.20 -20.71 -16.83
CA ALA A 50 2.06 -21.15 -17.61
C ALA A 50 2.45 -22.35 -18.52
N ASN A 51 1.44 -23.00 -19.11
CA ASN A 51 1.63 -24.20 -19.93
C ASN A 51 2.46 -23.97 -21.21
N ASP A 52 2.54 -22.74 -21.70
CA ASP A 52 3.38 -22.36 -22.82
C ASP A 52 4.84 -22.07 -22.41
N GLY A 53 5.15 -22.25 -21.12
CA GLY A 53 6.46 -21.99 -20.54
C GLY A 53 6.70 -20.54 -20.15
N SER A 54 5.72 -19.64 -20.33
CA SER A 54 5.85 -18.23 -19.91
C SER A 54 5.72 -18.07 -18.40
N LEU A 55 6.48 -17.13 -17.84
CA LEU A 55 6.45 -16.80 -16.42
C LEU A 55 5.15 -16.05 -16.05
N ILE A 56 4.46 -16.51 -14.99
CA ILE A 56 3.38 -15.75 -14.37
C ILE A 56 4.02 -14.74 -13.41
N GLN A 57 4.31 -13.55 -13.92
CA GLN A 57 5.07 -12.50 -13.23
C GLN A 57 4.45 -12.11 -11.88
N GLU A 58 3.13 -12.19 -11.75
CA GLU A 58 2.40 -11.90 -10.50
C GLU A 58 2.83 -12.82 -9.35
N THR A 59 3.47 -13.95 -9.62
CA THR A 59 3.90 -14.92 -8.61
C THR A 59 5.28 -14.63 -8.04
N GLU A 60 6.08 -13.80 -8.71
CA GLU A 60 7.40 -13.36 -8.26
C GLU A 60 7.32 -12.34 -7.14
N ARG A 61 8.24 -12.41 -6.18
CA ARG A 61 8.49 -11.35 -5.20
C ARG A 61 9.42 -10.28 -5.80
N GLY A 62 8.92 -9.07 -6.00
CA GLY A 62 9.73 -7.95 -6.51
C GLY A 62 10.69 -7.32 -5.49
N GLY A 63 10.73 -7.79 -4.24
CA GLY A 63 11.45 -7.15 -3.13
C GLY A 63 10.80 -5.84 -2.66
N GLY A 64 11.55 -5.04 -1.91
CA GLY A 64 11.16 -3.71 -1.43
C GLY A 64 12.29 -2.68 -1.49
N PHE A 65 11.95 -1.40 -1.38
CA PHE A 65 12.94 -0.33 -1.23
C PHE A 65 13.53 -0.32 0.20
N ASP A 66 14.59 0.47 0.45
CA ASP A 66 15.15 0.73 1.79
C ASP A 66 15.58 -0.52 2.58
N GLY A 67 16.33 -1.43 1.94
CA GLY A 67 17.05 -2.53 2.62
C GLY A 67 16.44 -3.92 2.46
N ASP A 68 15.32 -4.06 1.76
CA ASP A 68 14.72 -5.35 1.39
C ASP A 68 15.02 -5.72 -0.07
N LEU A 69 16.30 -5.94 -0.37
CA LEU A 69 16.81 -6.17 -1.72
C LEU A 69 16.59 -7.61 -2.22
N VAL A 70 15.81 -8.43 -1.51
CA VAL A 70 15.58 -9.84 -1.88
C VAL A 70 14.42 -9.91 -2.87
N ALA A 71 14.76 -9.98 -4.15
CA ALA A 71 13.81 -10.19 -5.22
C ALA A 71 13.98 -11.58 -5.84
N ASP A 72 12.88 -12.10 -6.37
CA ASP A 72 12.90 -13.28 -7.21
C ASP A 72 13.49 -12.90 -8.58
N PHE A 73 14.32 -13.79 -9.12
CA PHE A 73 14.92 -13.62 -10.46
C PHE A 73 14.72 -14.91 -11.23
N ASN A 74 13.64 -14.96 -12.03
CA ASN A 74 13.31 -16.14 -12.81
C ASN A 74 13.42 -15.89 -14.32
N ALA A 75 13.66 -16.96 -15.07
CA ALA A 75 13.65 -16.88 -16.53
C ALA A 75 12.23 -16.50 -17.00
N LYS A 76 12.11 -15.58 -17.96
CA LYS A 76 10.80 -15.18 -18.52
C LYS A 76 10.08 -16.31 -19.23
N ASN A 77 10.83 -17.25 -19.80
CA ASN A 77 10.31 -18.43 -20.48
C ASN A 77 11.19 -19.63 -20.17
N ILE A 78 10.57 -20.81 -20.16
CA ILE A 78 11.22 -22.11 -19.99
C ILE A 78 10.75 -23.08 -21.08
N SER A 79 11.63 -23.95 -21.54
CA SER A 79 11.36 -24.85 -22.67
C SER A 79 10.96 -26.26 -22.25
N SER A 80 11.45 -26.73 -21.11
CA SER A 80 11.13 -28.05 -20.54
C SER A 80 11.65 -28.16 -19.12
N PHE A 81 11.01 -29.01 -18.35
CA PHE A 81 11.32 -29.28 -16.95
C PHE A 81 10.78 -30.69 -16.62
N LYS A 82 11.10 -31.21 -15.43
CA LYS A 82 10.65 -32.53 -14.99
C LYS A 82 9.63 -32.37 -13.87
N VAL A 83 8.37 -32.71 -14.15
CA VAL A 83 7.32 -32.86 -13.12
C VAL A 83 7.68 -33.97 -12.14
N GLU A 84 7.71 -33.63 -10.86
CA GLU A 84 7.96 -34.54 -9.73
C GLU A 84 6.66 -34.83 -8.95
N ASN A 85 5.73 -33.87 -8.89
CA ASN A 85 4.47 -34.00 -8.15
C ASN A 85 3.28 -33.45 -8.95
N VAL A 86 2.05 -33.86 -8.58
CA VAL A 86 0.80 -33.39 -9.19
C VAL A 86 -0.26 -33.10 -8.12
N ILE A 87 -0.71 -31.85 -8.05
CA ILE A 87 -1.85 -31.37 -7.27
C ILE A 87 -3.07 -31.26 -8.19
N ARG A 88 -4.16 -31.93 -7.82
CA ARG A 88 -5.43 -31.96 -8.53
C ARG A 88 -6.46 -31.03 -7.88
N GLY A 89 -7.50 -30.68 -8.63
CA GLY A 89 -8.58 -29.82 -8.14
C GLY A 89 -8.30 -28.33 -8.27
N LYS A 90 -9.16 -27.51 -7.64
CA LYS A 90 -9.10 -26.05 -7.68
C LYS A 90 -8.12 -25.54 -6.62
N SER A 91 -7.06 -24.87 -7.07
CA SER A 91 -5.98 -24.38 -6.21
C SER A 91 -5.89 -22.85 -6.21
N LEU A 92 -5.49 -22.27 -5.09
CA LEU A 92 -5.25 -20.84 -4.94
C LEU A 92 -3.77 -20.58 -4.61
N TYR A 93 -3.09 -19.74 -5.38
CA TYR A 93 -1.77 -19.25 -4.99
C TYR A 93 -1.89 -18.17 -3.94
N ILE A 94 -1.34 -18.42 -2.75
CA ILE A 94 -1.45 -17.52 -1.60
C ILE A 94 -0.14 -16.77 -1.28
N GLY A 95 0.91 -16.95 -2.09
CA GLY A 95 2.14 -16.15 -2.05
C GLY A 95 3.39 -16.93 -1.66
N ASN A 96 4.38 -16.24 -1.12
CA ASN A 96 5.60 -16.87 -0.63
C ASN A 96 5.47 -17.24 0.86
N PHE A 97 6.14 -18.31 1.27
CA PHE A 97 6.20 -18.76 2.67
C PHE A 97 7.25 -17.95 3.45
N PHE A 98 6.84 -17.21 4.47
CA PHE A 98 7.71 -16.34 5.26
C PHE A 98 7.81 -16.79 6.72
N LYS A 99 8.97 -17.30 7.15
CA LYS A 99 9.21 -17.60 8.57
C LYS A 99 9.23 -16.35 9.46
N HIS A 100 9.65 -15.22 8.92
CA HIS A 100 9.70 -13.97 9.66
C HIS A 100 8.31 -13.35 9.75
N TYR A 101 7.79 -13.21 10.97
CA TYR A 101 6.45 -12.70 11.28
C TYR A 101 6.08 -11.42 10.52
N GLY A 102 6.97 -10.43 10.49
CA GLY A 102 6.69 -9.15 9.82
C GLY A 102 6.44 -9.30 8.32
N HIS A 103 7.21 -10.15 7.63
CA HIS A 103 7.01 -10.41 6.21
C HIS A 103 5.75 -11.25 5.97
N PHE A 104 5.47 -12.21 6.87
CA PHE A 104 4.25 -12.99 6.78
C PHE A 104 3.00 -12.12 6.90
N ILE A 105 2.93 -11.27 7.93
CA ILE A 105 1.77 -10.41 8.12
C ILE A 105 1.69 -9.39 6.99
N MET A 106 2.76 -8.71 6.58
CA MET A 106 2.67 -7.69 5.52
C MET A 106 2.43 -8.29 4.13
N GLU A 107 3.20 -9.29 3.73
CA GLU A 107 3.22 -9.83 2.36
C GLU A 107 2.53 -11.20 2.25
N GLY A 108 2.71 -12.07 3.24
CA GLY A 108 2.23 -13.46 3.22
C GLY A 108 0.70 -13.63 3.24
N ILE A 109 -0.04 -12.64 3.73
CA ILE A 109 -1.52 -12.62 3.66
C ILE A 109 -2.07 -11.64 2.61
N SER A 110 -1.20 -10.97 1.85
CA SER A 110 -1.60 -9.88 0.92
C SER A 110 -2.44 -10.31 -0.28
N ARG A 111 -2.63 -11.62 -0.49
CA ARG A 111 -3.46 -12.16 -1.60
C ARG A 111 -4.81 -12.68 -1.15
N LEU A 112 -5.08 -12.65 0.16
CA LEU A 112 -6.23 -13.32 0.78
C LEU A 112 -7.49 -12.45 0.81
N TRP A 113 -7.62 -11.54 -0.16
CA TRP A 113 -8.77 -10.63 -0.30
C TRP A 113 -9.95 -11.24 -1.10
N ILE A 114 -9.77 -12.45 -1.62
CA ILE A 114 -10.70 -13.15 -2.49
C ILE A 114 -11.94 -13.63 -1.71
N GLU A 115 -13.11 -13.54 -2.35
CA GLU A 115 -14.36 -14.06 -1.80
C GLU A 115 -14.43 -15.58 -1.93
N ASN A 116 -15.15 -16.24 -1.02
CA ASN A 116 -15.31 -17.70 -1.00
C ASN A 116 -13.98 -18.47 -0.95
N ILE A 117 -13.00 -17.91 -0.24
CA ILE A 117 -11.65 -18.50 -0.13
C ILE A 117 -11.65 -19.93 0.42
N SER A 118 -12.66 -20.31 1.20
CA SER A 118 -12.83 -21.67 1.75
C SER A 118 -13.22 -22.74 0.74
N GLU A 119 -13.64 -22.36 -0.48
CA GLU A 119 -14.10 -23.29 -1.53
C GLU A 119 -12.95 -23.96 -2.31
N TYR A 120 -11.70 -23.59 -2.04
CA TYR A 120 -10.54 -24.17 -2.71
C TYR A 120 -10.17 -25.54 -2.13
N ASP A 121 -9.69 -26.42 -3.00
CA ASP A 121 -9.20 -27.74 -2.63
C ASP A 121 -7.78 -27.65 -2.06
N ASN A 122 -6.97 -26.71 -2.58
CA ASN A 122 -5.58 -26.52 -2.20
C ASN A 122 -5.19 -25.04 -2.12
N TYR A 123 -4.30 -24.70 -1.19
CA TYR A 123 -3.67 -23.39 -1.09
C TYR A 123 -2.17 -23.53 -1.25
N LEU A 124 -1.56 -22.76 -2.13
CA LEU A 124 -0.18 -22.99 -2.57
C LEU A 124 0.73 -21.85 -2.12
N LEU A 125 1.86 -22.22 -1.52
CA LEU A 125 2.92 -21.29 -1.12
C LEU A 125 4.24 -21.63 -1.81
N SER A 126 4.88 -20.61 -2.39
CA SER A 126 6.26 -20.74 -2.88
C SER A 126 7.26 -20.64 -1.72
N PRO A 127 8.30 -21.48 -1.66
CA PRO A 127 9.35 -21.34 -0.65
C PRO A 127 10.11 -20.02 -0.83
N PHE A 128 10.44 -19.33 0.27
CA PHE A 128 11.28 -18.12 0.28
C PHE A 128 12.62 -18.40 0.99
N VAL A 129 13.63 -17.57 0.74
CA VAL A 129 14.99 -17.72 1.31
C VAL A 129 14.98 -17.62 2.82
N GLY A 130 15.72 -18.53 3.46
CA GLY A 130 15.97 -18.56 4.90
C GLY A 130 15.49 -19.85 5.56
N GLY A 131 16.43 -20.68 6.00
CA GLY A 131 16.16 -21.88 6.80
C GLY A 131 15.63 -23.06 5.97
N TYR A 132 16.49 -23.58 5.09
CA TYR A 132 16.29 -24.75 4.21
C TYR A 132 16.00 -26.08 4.94
N GLU A 133 15.99 -26.07 6.26
CA GLU A 133 15.92 -27.33 7.03
C GLU A 133 14.47 -27.75 7.31
N GLU A 134 13.51 -26.82 7.45
CA GLU A 134 12.09 -27.19 7.68
C GLU A 134 11.12 -26.10 7.15
N PHE A 135 10.38 -26.38 6.07
CA PHE A 135 9.22 -25.56 5.69
C PHE A 135 7.96 -26.15 6.33
N GLU A 136 7.68 -25.67 7.54
CA GLU A 136 6.48 -26.00 8.30
C GLU A 136 5.78 -24.74 8.80
N LEU A 137 4.45 -24.80 8.87
CA LEU A 137 3.64 -23.70 9.37
C LEU A 137 3.86 -23.53 10.89
N LEU A 138 4.44 -22.39 11.27
CA LEU A 138 4.48 -21.90 12.65
C LEU A 138 3.09 -21.49 13.15
N ASP A 139 2.93 -21.32 14.46
CA ASP A 139 1.63 -21.04 15.11
C ASP A 139 0.95 -19.77 14.60
N PHE A 140 1.71 -18.70 14.32
CA PHE A 140 1.15 -17.47 13.78
C PHE A 140 0.61 -17.66 12.35
N HIS A 141 1.24 -18.52 11.54
CA HIS A 141 0.72 -18.85 10.20
C HIS A 141 -0.63 -19.55 10.33
N ARG A 142 -0.68 -20.58 11.19
CA ARG A 142 -1.88 -21.39 11.40
C ARG A 142 -3.04 -20.53 11.91
N SER A 143 -2.74 -19.65 12.86
CA SER A 143 -3.72 -18.74 13.45
C SER A 143 -4.26 -17.73 12.41
N ALA A 144 -3.37 -17.12 11.61
CA ALA A 144 -3.79 -16.18 10.57
C ALA A 144 -4.63 -16.86 9.49
N TYR A 145 -4.15 -17.99 8.94
CA TYR A 145 -4.87 -18.72 7.90
C TYR A 145 -6.24 -19.20 8.38
N ARG A 146 -6.32 -19.76 9.60
CA ARG A 146 -7.60 -20.16 10.20
C ARG A 146 -8.56 -18.97 10.34
N GLY A 147 -8.08 -17.83 10.83
CA GLY A 147 -8.89 -16.62 10.99
C GLY A 147 -9.37 -16.03 9.66
N LEU A 148 -8.67 -16.35 8.56
CA LEU A 148 -9.03 -15.96 7.20
C LEU A 148 -9.81 -17.05 6.44
N GLY A 149 -10.29 -18.09 7.14
CA GLY A 149 -11.13 -19.13 6.54
C GLY A 149 -10.38 -20.18 5.72
N ILE A 150 -9.06 -20.29 5.89
CA ILE A 150 -8.21 -21.27 5.22
C ILE A 150 -7.98 -22.47 6.13
N ASP A 151 -8.34 -23.66 5.65
CA ASP A 151 -7.95 -24.91 6.30
C ASP A 151 -6.46 -25.17 6.08
N THR A 152 -5.69 -25.10 7.18
CA THR A 152 -4.23 -25.25 7.15
C THR A 152 -3.77 -26.62 6.65
N ASN A 153 -4.63 -27.64 6.69
CA ASN A 153 -4.30 -28.98 6.18
C ASN A 153 -4.31 -29.04 4.65
N LYS A 154 -4.94 -28.06 3.99
CA LYS A 154 -4.97 -27.92 2.53
C LYS A 154 -3.83 -27.04 1.99
N ILE A 155 -2.95 -26.54 2.86
CA ILE A 155 -1.82 -25.71 2.48
C ILE A 155 -0.66 -26.60 2.01
N ASN A 156 -0.20 -26.35 0.79
CA ASN A 156 0.92 -27.04 0.17
C ASN A 156 2.07 -26.04 -0.04
N ILE A 157 3.20 -26.28 0.61
CA ILE A 157 4.44 -25.54 0.34
C ILE A 157 5.17 -26.26 -0.79
N LEU A 158 5.37 -25.54 -1.89
CA LEU A 158 5.84 -26.03 -3.18
C LEU A 158 7.35 -26.30 -3.18
N LYS A 159 7.76 -27.43 -2.59
CA LYS A 159 9.18 -27.82 -2.38
C LYS A 159 9.86 -28.48 -3.59
N GLU A 160 9.07 -28.91 -4.57
CA GLU A 160 9.50 -29.74 -5.70
C GLU A 160 8.74 -29.36 -6.97
N ASN A 161 9.19 -29.85 -8.13
CA ASN A 161 8.61 -29.53 -9.42
C ASN A 161 7.16 -30.03 -9.54
N THR A 162 6.16 -29.17 -9.36
CA THR A 162 4.76 -29.60 -9.15
C THR A 162 3.82 -29.14 -10.26
N ALA A 163 3.07 -30.09 -10.80
CA ALA A 163 1.92 -29.85 -11.66
C ALA A 163 0.67 -29.53 -10.87
N ILE A 164 0.02 -28.43 -11.19
CA ILE A 164 -1.27 -28.07 -10.62
C ILE A 164 -2.34 -28.51 -11.64
N GLU A 165 -3.63 -28.37 -11.38
CA GLU A 165 -4.66 -28.66 -12.39
C GLU A 165 -5.39 -27.39 -12.78
N ASN A 166 -5.90 -26.67 -11.77
CA ASN A 166 -6.50 -25.36 -11.91
C ASN A 166 -5.91 -24.45 -10.84
N LEU A 167 -5.36 -23.31 -11.25
CA LEU A 167 -4.72 -22.36 -10.35
C LEU A 167 -5.30 -20.96 -10.56
N ASP A 168 -5.82 -20.39 -9.48
CA ASP A 168 -6.12 -18.96 -9.41
C ASP A 168 -4.95 -18.22 -8.73
N VAL A 169 -4.56 -17.07 -9.29
CA VAL A 169 -3.44 -16.25 -8.80
C VAL A 169 -3.94 -14.82 -8.55
N PRO A 170 -4.31 -14.47 -7.30
CA PRO A 170 -4.68 -13.10 -6.95
C PRO A 170 -3.46 -12.19 -6.97
N GLU A 171 -3.64 -10.94 -7.37
CA GLU A 171 -2.61 -9.91 -7.21
C GLU A 171 -2.32 -9.63 -5.73
N LYS A 172 -1.10 -9.18 -5.44
CA LYS A 172 -0.72 -8.73 -4.10
C LYS A 172 -1.41 -7.40 -3.81
N SER A 173 -2.12 -7.32 -2.70
CA SER A 173 -2.66 -6.05 -2.23
C SER A 173 -1.64 -5.21 -1.45
N LEU A 174 -0.45 -5.72 -1.17
CA LEU A 174 0.62 -4.98 -0.48
C LEU A 174 1.99 -5.37 -1.04
N ILE A 175 2.83 -4.36 -1.29
CA ILE A 175 4.27 -4.51 -1.56
C ILE A 175 5.02 -3.68 -0.53
N ILE A 176 5.81 -4.36 0.30
CA ILE A 176 6.51 -3.76 1.44
C ILE A 176 7.46 -2.64 0.98
N ASN A 177 7.60 -1.60 1.82
CA ASN A 177 8.35 -0.39 1.52
C ASN A 177 7.97 0.31 0.20
N SER A 178 6.84 -0.03 -0.40
CA SER A 178 6.38 0.53 -1.65
C SER A 178 4.95 1.02 -1.52
N HIS A 179 3.95 0.16 -1.69
CA HIS A 179 2.55 0.58 -1.77
C HIS A 179 1.60 -0.48 -1.26
N CYS A 180 0.40 -0.04 -0.88
CA CYS A 180 -0.68 -0.91 -0.43
C CYS A 180 -1.99 -0.51 -1.09
N ASN A 181 -2.68 -1.49 -1.67
CA ASN A 181 -4.07 -1.36 -2.06
C ASN A 181 -4.96 -1.42 -0.81
N ILE A 182 -6.01 -0.62 -0.82
CA ILE A 182 -6.96 -0.53 0.29
C ILE A 182 -7.62 -1.86 0.65
N ILE A 183 -7.75 -2.78 -0.31
CA ILE A 183 -8.34 -4.10 -0.08
C ILE A 183 -7.56 -4.95 0.92
N TYR A 184 -6.27 -4.64 1.16
CA TYR A 184 -5.50 -5.27 2.23
C TYR A 184 -6.14 -5.04 3.61
N ARG A 185 -6.78 -3.88 3.82
CA ARG A 185 -7.50 -3.58 5.07
C ARG A 185 -8.65 -4.56 5.31
N LYS A 186 -9.34 -5.02 4.25
CA LYS A 186 -10.40 -6.05 4.36
C LYS A 186 -9.83 -7.35 4.93
N ILE A 187 -8.63 -7.75 4.51
CA ILE A 187 -7.94 -8.95 5.01
C ILE A 187 -7.67 -8.79 6.51
N VAL A 188 -7.06 -7.67 6.90
CA VAL A 188 -6.73 -7.38 8.29
C VAL A 188 -8.00 -7.31 9.15
N LYS A 189 -9.04 -6.63 8.68
CA LYS A 189 -10.33 -6.52 9.37
C LYS A 189 -10.97 -7.88 9.60
N ASN A 190 -11.02 -8.75 8.59
CA ASN A 190 -11.55 -10.10 8.74
C ASN A 190 -10.80 -10.88 9.82
N LEU A 191 -9.47 -10.77 9.84
CA LEU A 191 -8.63 -11.43 10.83
C LEU A 191 -8.86 -10.88 12.25
N VAL A 192 -8.96 -9.56 12.39
CA VAL A 192 -9.26 -8.90 13.67
C VAL A 192 -10.66 -9.27 14.14
N ASP A 193 -11.69 -9.15 13.30
CA ASP A 193 -13.08 -9.46 13.65
C ASP A 193 -13.26 -10.91 14.08
N PHE A 194 -12.45 -11.83 13.55
CA PHE A 194 -12.46 -13.23 13.95
C PHE A 194 -11.92 -13.47 15.37
N TYR A 195 -10.92 -12.69 15.80
CA TYR A 195 -10.21 -12.92 17.08
C TYR A 195 -10.45 -11.87 18.15
N LYS A 196 -10.99 -10.70 17.79
CA LYS A 196 -11.13 -9.57 18.69
C LYS A 196 -12.02 -9.92 19.88
N LYS A 197 -11.59 -9.45 21.03
CA LYS A 197 -12.33 -9.42 22.27
C LYS A 197 -12.17 -8.00 22.80
N ASP A 198 -13.30 -7.34 23.02
CA ASP A 198 -13.26 -6.03 23.67
C ASP A 198 -12.71 -6.19 25.09
N ASP A 199 -11.75 -5.33 25.43
CA ASP A 199 -11.14 -5.20 26.74
C ASP A 199 -11.00 -3.71 27.07
N LEU A 200 -10.50 -3.40 28.26
CA LEU A 200 -10.19 -2.03 28.65
C LEU A 200 -9.18 -1.41 27.70
N ASN A 201 -9.41 -0.13 27.36
CA ASN A 201 -8.49 0.67 26.59
C ASN A 201 -7.13 0.79 27.30
N LYS A 202 -6.05 0.50 26.58
CA LYS A 202 -4.68 0.48 27.13
C LYS A 202 -3.77 1.48 26.42
N ASN A 203 -2.82 2.01 27.17
CA ASN A 203 -1.64 2.69 26.64
C ASN A 203 -0.49 1.69 26.64
N ILE A 204 0.13 1.43 25.48
CA ILE A 204 1.16 0.41 25.35
C ILE A 204 2.49 1.01 24.85
N TYR A 205 3.59 0.52 25.39
CA TYR A 205 4.91 0.69 24.81
C TYR A 205 5.36 -0.63 24.20
N VAL A 206 5.58 -0.62 22.89
CA VAL A 206 5.99 -1.76 22.09
C VAL A 206 7.50 -1.91 22.21
N SER A 207 7.93 -2.74 23.15
CA SER A 207 9.34 -3.02 23.34
C SER A 207 9.87 -4.03 22.31
N ARG A 208 11.20 -3.99 22.14
CA ARG A 208 11.99 -4.92 21.36
C ARG A 208 13.02 -5.53 22.31
N GLU A 209 12.88 -6.80 22.64
CA GLU A 209 13.88 -7.49 23.46
C GLU A 209 15.24 -7.50 22.75
N SER A 210 16.32 -7.17 23.46
CA SER A 210 17.71 -7.09 22.94
C SER A 210 17.90 -6.15 21.73
N ASN A 211 17.61 -4.85 21.92
CA ASN A 211 17.74 -3.86 20.86
C ASN A 211 19.12 -3.17 20.84
N ASP A 212 19.90 -3.38 19.78
CA ASP A 212 21.14 -2.64 19.48
C ASP A 212 20.89 -1.32 18.73
N ARG A 213 19.64 -0.99 18.43
CA ARG A 213 19.29 0.20 17.65
C ARG A 213 19.17 1.48 18.47
N ILE A 214 19.01 1.35 19.79
CA ILE A 214 19.14 2.44 20.76
C ILE A 214 19.88 1.93 22.01
N GLY A 215 20.76 2.75 22.57
CA GLY A 215 21.67 2.38 23.66
C GLY A 215 21.05 2.39 25.05
N ASN A 216 19.82 2.90 25.22
CA ASN A 216 19.16 3.03 26.52
C ASN A 216 17.75 2.42 26.57
N THR A 217 17.51 1.30 25.89
CA THR A 217 16.20 0.61 25.85
C THR A 217 15.54 0.46 27.22
N LYS A 218 16.29 0.01 28.25
CA LYS A 218 15.77 -0.16 29.62
C LYS A 218 15.27 1.13 30.26
N GLU A 219 16.00 2.24 30.04
CA GLU A 219 15.61 3.55 30.57
C GLU A 219 14.29 4.02 29.95
N ILE A 220 14.10 3.76 28.65
CA ILE A 220 12.86 4.08 27.94
C ILE A 220 11.69 3.21 28.42
N GLU A 221 11.90 1.90 28.61
CA GLU A 221 10.89 1.01 29.19
C GLU A 221 10.48 1.47 30.60
N GLU A 222 11.44 1.81 31.46
CA GLU A 222 11.17 2.35 32.80
C GLU A 222 10.41 3.67 32.75
N LEU A 223 10.76 4.56 31.80
CA LEU A 223 10.06 5.82 31.60
C LEU A 223 8.58 5.59 31.27
N PHE A 224 8.28 4.76 30.28
CA PHE A 224 6.89 4.50 29.88
C PHE A 224 6.12 3.75 30.96
N SER A 225 6.75 2.77 31.60
CA SER A 225 6.14 2.03 32.73
C SER A 225 5.77 2.95 33.89
N LYS A 226 6.66 3.87 34.29
CA LYS A 226 6.38 4.89 35.32
C LYS A 226 5.25 5.85 34.93
N ASN A 227 4.97 6.00 33.64
CA ASN A 227 3.89 6.84 33.11
C ASN A 227 2.62 6.05 32.77
N GLY A 228 2.47 4.83 33.31
CA GLY A 228 1.23 4.05 33.22
C GLY A 228 1.03 3.36 31.87
N PHE A 229 2.09 3.19 31.07
CA PHE A 229 2.05 2.34 29.90
C PHE A 229 2.34 0.90 30.27
N GLU A 230 1.63 -0.02 29.63
CA GLU A 230 1.97 -1.44 29.65
C GLU A 230 3.13 -1.69 28.68
N ILE A 231 4.22 -2.29 29.18
CA ILE A 231 5.36 -2.68 28.35
C ILE A 231 5.06 -4.04 27.75
N ILE A 232 4.94 -4.11 26.42
CA ILE A 232 4.66 -5.37 25.72
C ILE A 232 5.86 -5.82 24.89
N LEU A 233 5.99 -7.13 24.73
CA LEU A 233 7.02 -7.78 23.92
C LEU A 233 6.34 -8.67 22.87
N PRO A 234 5.98 -8.14 21.68
CA PRO A 234 5.23 -8.91 20.69
C PRO A 234 5.92 -10.21 20.25
N GLY A 235 7.25 -10.27 20.32
CA GLY A 235 8.00 -11.50 20.03
C GLY A 235 7.73 -12.67 20.99
N GLN A 236 7.17 -12.40 22.17
CA GLN A 236 6.78 -13.39 23.17
C GLN A 236 5.27 -13.68 23.17
N MET A 237 4.51 -12.99 22.31
CA MET A 237 3.06 -13.07 22.23
C MET A 237 2.63 -13.90 21.02
N SER A 238 1.58 -14.70 21.18
CA SER A 238 0.87 -15.31 20.05
C SER A 238 0.25 -14.25 19.14
N LEU A 239 -0.06 -14.60 17.89
CA LEU A 239 -0.76 -13.69 16.97
C LEU A 239 -2.08 -13.17 17.56
N ILE A 240 -2.82 -14.03 18.28
CA ILE A 240 -4.12 -13.70 18.84
C ILE A 240 -3.97 -12.67 19.97
N GLU A 241 -2.95 -12.81 20.82
CA GLU A 241 -2.62 -11.81 21.85
C GLU A 241 -2.18 -10.50 21.20
N GLN A 242 -1.33 -10.55 20.17
CA GLN A 242 -0.91 -9.34 19.44
C GLN A 242 -2.12 -8.61 18.85
N ILE A 243 -3.04 -9.31 18.18
CA ILE A 243 -4.28 -8.71 17.64
C ILE A 243 -5.08 -8.05 18.76
N ASN A 244 -5.36 -8.75 19.87
CA ASN A 244 -6.19 -8.22 20.94
C ASN A 244 -5.56 -7.05 21.69
N THR A 245 -4.24 -7.09 21.91
CA THR A 245 -3.50 -5.99 22.57
C THR A 245 -3.54 -4.73 21.71
N PHE A 246 -3.23 -4.82 20.42
CA PHE A 246 -3.26 -3.66 19.53
C PHE A 246 -4.69 -3.16 19.28
N TYR A 247 -5.66 -4.06 19.11
CA TYR A 247 -7.08 -3.71 18.94
C TYR A 247 -7.65 -2.89 20.11
N ASN A 248 -7.22 -3.18 21.35
CA ASN A 248 -7.67 -2.48 22.55
C ASN A 248 -6.74 -1.32 22.97
N SER A 249 -5.75 -0.96 22.14
CA SER A 249 -4.84 0.14 22.45
C SER A 249 -5.37 1.49 21.96
N ILE A 250 -5.31 2.51 22.81
CA ILE A 250 -5.67 3.89 22.47
C ILE A 250 -4.44 4.78 22.22
N THR A 251 -3.31 4.44 22.85
CA THR A 251 -2.01 5.05 22.60
C THR A 251 -0.98 3.96 22.45
N ILE A 252 -0.27 3.96 21.34
CA ILE A 252 0.79 3.01 21.03
C ILE A 252 2.08 3.80 20.85
N VAL A 253 3.12 3.43 21.58
CA VAL A 253 4.45 4.04 21.42
C VAL A 253 5.46 2.93 21.14
N GLY A 254 6.39 3.13 20.22
CA GLY A 254 7.41 2.12 19.97
C GLY A 254 8.42 2.51 18.92
N LEU A 255 9.38 1.61 18.71
CA LEU A 255 10.42 1.74 17.70
C LEU A 255 10.00 1.09 16.38
N PRO A 256 10.46 1.60 15.23
CA PRO A 256 10.13 1.09 13.90
C PRO A 256 10.40 -0.42 13.72
N GLY A 257 9.50 -1.10 13.00
CA GLY A 257 9.69 -2.47 12.52
C GLY A 257 8.54 -3.42 12.87
N SER A 258 8.75 -4.73 12.68
CA SER A 258 7.69 -5.78 12.75
C SER A 258 6.79 -5.70 13.96
N ALA A 259 7.32 -5.37 15.14
CA ALA A 259 6.55 -5.24 16.36
C ALA A 259 5.56 -4.05 16.28
N LEU A 260 5.97 -2.91 15.72
CA LEU A 260 5.14 -1.72 15.57
C LEU A 260 4.21 -1.79 14.34
N HIS A 261 4.56 -2.59 13.32
CA HIS A 261 3.68 -2.87 12.18
C HIS A 261 2.35 -3.50 12.60
N ASN A 262 2.27 -4.16 13.76
CA ASN A 262 1.02 -4.66 14.35
C ASN A 262 -0.03 -3.59 14.59
N ASN A 263 0.35 -2.32 14.49
CA ASN A 263 -0.60 -1.21 14.45
C ASN A 263 -1.73 -1.39 13.41
N ILE A 264 -1.52 -2.18 12.35
CA ILE A 264 -2.61 -2.53 11.43
C ILE A 264 -3.85 -3.15 12.11
N PHE A 265 -3.69 -3.76 13.30
CA PHE A 265 -4.77 -4.42 14.04
C PHE A 265 -5.54 -3.47 14.97
N SER A 266 -5.10 -2.22 15.10
CA SER A 266 -5.67 -1.22 16.01
C SER A 266 -7.04 -0.71 15.53
N LYS A 267 -7.87 -0.25 16.48
CA LYS A 267 -9.05 0.57 16.17
C LYS A 267 -8.65 1.87 15.47
N GLU A 268 -9.54 2.46 14.70
CA GLU A 268 -9.26 3.74 14.03
C GLU A 268 -9.01 4.89 15.03
N MET A 269 -8.29 5.92 14.59
CA MET A 269 -8.07 7.18 15.32
C MET A 269 -7.36 7.03 16.67
N HIS A 270 -6.74 5.88 16.95
CA HIS A 270 -5.81 5.74 18.07
C HIS A 270 -4.56 6.60 17.84
N THR A 271 -3.88 6.97 18.92
CA THR A 271 -2.62 7.70 18.85
C THR A 271 -1.46 6.73 18.67
N LEU A 272 -0.63 6.94 17.65
CA LEU A 272 0.61 6.20 17.45
C LEU A 272 1.80 7.16 17.56
N VAL A 273 2.78 6.86 18.39
CA VAL A 273 4.04 7.60 18.45
C VAL A 273 5.18 6.66 18.09
N GLU A 274 5.75 6.86 16.91
CA GLU A 274 6.96 6.18 16.48
C GLU A 274 8.19 6.96 16.96
N LEU A 275 9.04 6.29 17.73
CA LEU A 275 10.35 6.81 18.12
C LEU A 275 11.37 6.39 17.06
N GLY A 276 12.07 7.35 16.48
CA GLY A 276 13.16 7.06 15.56
C GLY A 276 14.25 6.22 16.22
N ASP A 277 15.04 5.52 15.41
CA ASP A 277 16.20 4.75 15.83
C ASP A 277 17.39 5.00 14.89
N ARG A 278 18.52 4.30 15.11
CA ARG A 278 19.72 4.40 14.25
C ARG A 278 19.44 4.20 12.74
N ARG A 279 18.41 3.44 12.36
CA ARG A 279 18.07 3.11 10.96
C ARG A 279 17.08 4.10 10.36
N SER A 280 16.12 4.57 11.14
CA SER A 280 15.16 5.59 10.73
C SER A 280 15.21 6.71 11.77
N TRP A 281 16.10 7.66 11.54
CA TRP A 281 16.46 8.68 12.51
C TRP A 281 15.75 10.00 12.21
N ASP A 282 15.57 10.34 10.94
CA ASP A 282 14.97 11.58 10.45
C ASP A 282 13.51 11.43 10.01
N LYS A 283 13.07 10.22 9.67
CA LYS A 283 11.70 9.94 9.17
C LYS A 283 11.30 8.48 9.40
N PRO A 284 9.98 8.18 9.46
CA PRO A 284 9.47 6.81 9.46
C PRO A 284 9.92 5.99 8.24
N ILE A 285 10.01 4.67 8.43
CA ILE A 285 10.17 3.75 7.29
C ILE A 285 8.86 3.63 6.48
N SER A 286 8.98 3.41 5.17
CA SER A 286 7.84 3.35 4.24
C SER A 286 6.77 2.34 4.65
N THR A 287 7.15 1.17 5.17
CA THR A 287 6.18 0.17 5.66
C THR A 287 5.43 0.64 6.89
N GLN A 288 6.08 1.35 7.81
CA GLN A 288 5.40 1.89 8.99
C GLN A 288 4.34 2.91 8.55
N LEU A 289 4.68 3.79 7.61
CA LEU A 289 3.71 4.71 7.00
C LEU A 289 2.51 3.97 6.37
N ILE A 290 2.74 2.85 5.68
CA ILE A 290 1.66 2.01 5.15
C ILE A 290 0.76 1.51 6.29
N THR A 291 1.34 0.97 7.36
CA THR A 291 0.54 0.44 8.48
C THR A 291 -0.25 1.52 9.22
N ASN A 292 0.33 2.70 9.42
CA ASN A 292 -0.31 3.85 10.05
C ASN A 292 -1.57 4.25 9.27
N ASN A 293 -1.42 4.33 7.95
CA ASN A 293 -2.53 4.64 7.06
C ASN A 293 -3.58 3.53 7.08
N ILE A 294 -3.25 2.26 6.85
CA ILE A 294 -4.24 1.14 6.91
C ILE A 294 -5.07 1.16 8.21
N SER A 295 -4.44 1.47 9.34
CA SER A 295 -5.10 1.54 10.65
C SER A 295 -5.87 2.85 10.91
N ASN A 296 -5.75 3.85 10.03
CA ASN A 296 -6.22 5.22 10.24
C ASN A 296 -5.71 5.84 11.56
N ALA A 297 -4.41 5.71 11.83
CA ALA A 297 -3.79 6.18 13.06
C ALA A 297 -3.64 7.72 13.08
N ASN A 298 -3.79 8.33 14.25
CA ASN A 298 -3.22 9.64 14.52
C ASN A 298 -1.72 9.48 14.83
N SER A 299 -0.90 9.34 13.78
CA SER A 299 0.51 9.01 13.91
C SER A 299 1.42 10.24 14.08
N HIS A 300 2.35 10.15 15.02
CA HIS A 300 3.41 11.11 15.30
C HIS A 300 4.76 10.41 15.22
N TYR A 301 5.78 11.13 14.75
CA TYR A 301 7.14 10.61 14.66
C TYR A 301 8.09 11.52 15.45
N ILE A 302 8.91 10.93 16.31
CA ILE A 302 9.93 11.64 17.08
C ILE A 302 11.30 11.26 16.53
N PRO A 303 12.03 12.20 15.88
CA PRO A 303 13.36 11.92 15.34
C PRO A 303 14.38 11.48 16.39
N PHE A 304 15.30 10.60 15.97
CA PHE A 304 16.45 10.15 16.75
C PHE A 304 17.66 11.04 16.45
N ASP A 305 18.27 11.62 17.49
CA ASP A 305 19.50 12.39 17.34
C ASP A 305 20.70 11.45 17.23
N LYS A 306 21.19 11.28 16.00
CA LYS A 306 22.37 10.47 15.66
C LYS A 306 23.66 10.91 16.37
N LYS A 307 23.72 12.11 16.94
CA LYS A 307 24.87 12.54 17.74
C LYS A 307 25.03 11.67 18.99
N TYR A 308 23.94 11.10 19.48
CA TYR A 308 23.92 10.24 20.66
C TYR A 308 23.51 8.83 20.26
N ASP A 309 24.01 7.86 21.01
CA ASP A 309 23.61 6.47 20.84
C ASP A 309 22.31 6.13 21.58
N PHE A 310 21.65 7.11 22.20
CA PHE A 310 20.50 6.93 23.08
C PHE A 310 19.43 8.00 22.85
N ILE A 311 18.19 7.72 23.27
CA ILE A 311 17.10 8.69 23.25
C ILE A 311 17.14 9.51 24.53
N ASN A 312 17.26 10.84 24.42
CA ASN A 312 17.22 11.73 25.59
C ASN A 312 15.81 11.73 26.21
N THR A 313 15.69 11.23 27.44
CA THR A 313 14.42 11.03 28.14
C THR A 313 13.73 12.33 28.54
N ASP A 314 14.48 13.37 28.94
CA ASP A 314 13.92 14.70 29.26
C ASP A 314 13.33 15.37 28.01
N GLU A 315 14.04 15.29 26.89
CA GLU A 315 13.58 15.83 25.61
C GLU A 315 12.35 15.05 25.11
N LEU A 316 12.36 13.71 25.25
CA LEU A 316 11.25 12.85 24.89
C LEU A 316 9.98 13.23 25.68
N VAL A 317 10.07 13.44 26.99
CA VAL A 317 8.92 13.86 27.82
C VAL A 317 8.35 15.19 27.33
N ASN A 318 9.21 16.15 26.98
CA ASN A 318 8.76 17.43 26.45
C ASN A 318 8.07 17.28 25.09
N LYS A 319 8.63 16.46 24.19
CA LYS A 319 8.02 16.15 22.89
C LYS A 319 6.66 15.46 23.05
N LEU A 320 6.55 14.48 23.95
CA LEU A 320 5.30 13.78 24.25
C LEU A 320 4.22 14.72 24.83
N LYS A 321 4.58 15.66 25.72
CA LYS A 321 3.64 16.70 26.20
C LYS A 321 3.13 17.55 25.06
N SER A 322 3.99 17.84 24.07
CA SER A 322 3.61 18.58 22.88
C SER A 322 2.81 17.75 21.87
N VAL A 323 2.79 16.41 21.93
CA VAL A 323 1.92 15.59 21.07
C VAL A 323 0.42 15.91 21.30
N ASN A 324 0.04 16.32 22.53
CA ASN A 324 -1.31 16.82 22.82
C ASN A 324 -1.60 18.23 22.25
N SER A 325 -0.57 18.98 21.83
CA SER A 325 -0.67 20.35 21.30
C SER A 325 -0.10 20.54 19.89
N LEU A 326 0.47 19.49 19.30
CA LEU A 326 1.13 19.52 18.01
C LEU A 326 0.20 19.01 16.92
N ASN A 327 0.06 19.89 15.94
CA ASN A 327 -0.49 19.61 14.63
C ASN A 327 -0.05 18.24 14.10
N ILE A 328 -1.07 17.53 13.63
CA ILE A 328 -1.03 16.38 12.75
C ILE A 328 0.15 16.52 11.77
N TYR A 329 1.20 15.71 11.94
CA TYR A 329 2.12 15.47 10.84
C TYR A 329 1.39 14.53 9.88
N ASN A 330 0.67 15.12 8.92
CA ASN A 330 0.21 14.41 7.73
C ASN A 330 1.45 14.01 6.94
N PHE A 331 2.07 12.89 7.29
CA PHE A 331 2.75 12.11 6.28
C PHE A 331 1.64 11.43 5.48
N ASP A 332 1.14 12.14 4.46
CA ASP A 332 0.55 11.48 3.30
C ASP A 332 1.64 10.58 2.76
N SER A 333 1.64 9.31 3.19
CA SER A 333 2.36 8.28 2.49
C SER A 333 1.79 8.29 1.08
N PRO A 334 2.60 8.51 0.03
CA PRO A 334 2.11 8.63 -1.33
C PRO A 334 1.44 7.35 -1.86
N ASN A 335 1.31 6.31 -1.03
CA ASN A 335 0.77 5.00 -1.38
C ASN A 335 -0.22 4.42 -0.36
N CYS A 336 -0.83 5.26 0.48
CA CYS A 336 -1.79 4.76 1.45
C CYS A 336 -2.87 5.80 1.74
N ILE A 337 -4.01 5.57 1.09
CA ILE A 337 -5.19 6.42 1.04
C ILE A 337 -5.96 6.27 2.35
N PHE A 338 -5.69 7.14 3.33
CA PHE A 338 -6.38 7.08 4.61
C PHE A 338 -6.66 8.42 5.24
N ARG A 339 -7.44 9.22 4.53
CA ARG A 339 -8.55 9.99 5.11
C ARG A 339 -9.66 9.91 4.08
N GLY A 340 -10.93 9.97 4.49
CA GLY A 340 -12.08 9.82 3.59
C GLY A 340 -12.11 10.77 2.37
N SER A 341 -11.14 11.66 2.24
CA SER A 341 -10.77 12.41 1.04
C SER A 341 -9.24 12.38 0.84
N PHE A 342 -8.73 12.07 -0.36
CA PHE A 342 -7.30 12.08 -0.72
C PHE A 342 -7.07 12.82 -2.03
N LEU A 343 -5.84 13.24 -2.35
CA LEU A 343 -5.57 13.89 -3.63
C LEU A 343 -5.46 12.87 -4.76
N LEU A 344 -5.84 13.29 -5.97
CA LEU A 344 -5.60 12.46 -7.16
C LEU A 344 -4.12 12.16 -7.31
N ASP A 345 -3.82 10.90 -7.60
CA ASP A 345 -2.48 10.36 -7.63
C ASP A 345 -1.78 10.61 -8.97
N ALA A 346 -1.35 11.86 -9.20
CA ALA A 346 -0.87 12.33 -10.48
C ALA A 346 0.28 13.35 -10.37
N ASP A 347 1.08 13.42 -11.44
CA ASP A 347 1.97 14.54 -11.72
C ASP A 347 1.26 15.55 -12.63
N TYR A 348 1.51 16.84 -12.44
CA TYR A 348 0.88 17.91 -13.19
C TYR A 348 1.93 18.77 -13.90
N THR A 349 1.64 19.16 -15.13
CA THR A 349 2.40 20.20 -15.83
C THR A 349 1.45 21.34 -16.15
N PHE A 350 1.77 22.54 -15.69
CA PHE A 350 1.02 23.76 -15.99
C PHE A 350 1.88 24.69 -16.83
N HIS A 351 1.41 25.13 -17.98
CA HIS A 351 2.03 26.25 -18.69
C HIS A 351 1.41 27.54 -18.20
N THR A 352 2.23 28.40 -17.58
CA THR A 352 1.78 29.69 -17.07
C THR A 352 2.41 30.84 -17.85
N GLN A 353 1.65 31.90 -18.04
CA GLN A 353 2.14 33.08 -18.73
C GLN A 353 3.38 33.64 -17.98
N ASN A 354 4.43 33.99 -18.72
CA ASN A 354 5.71 34.52 -18.24
C ASN A 354 6.59 33.59 -17.38
N ALA A 355 6.08 32.44 -16.91
CA ALA A 355 6.86 31.48 -16.13
C ALA A 355 7.08 30.13 -16.84
N GLY A 356 6.37 29.86 -17.93
CA GLY A 356 6.55 28.65 -18.73
C GLY A 356 5.96 27.41 -18.06
N ASP A 357 6.52 26.23 -18.37
CA ASP A 357 6.08 24.95 -17.81
C ASP A 357 6.52 24.82 -16.35
N ILE A 358 5.54 24.70 -15.45
CA ILE A 358 5.69 24.39 -14.04
C ILE A 358 5.28 22.93 -13.85
N ASN A 359 6.23 22.11 -13.43
CA ASN A 359 5.99 20.70 -13.11
C ASN A 359 5.77 20.54 -11.61
N LEU A 360 4.59 20.07 -11.23
CA LEU A 360 4.25 19.71 -9.86
C LEU A 360 4.19 18.19 -9.77
N ASN A 361 4.99 17.63 -8.89
CA ASN A 361 4.92 16.21 -8.57
C ASN A 361 4.08 15.99 -7.30
N ARG A 362 3.82 14.72 -6.99
CA ARG A 362 3.08 14.29 -5.79
C ARG A 362 3.54 14.92 -4.46
N LYS A 363 4.74 15.50 -4.34
CA LYS A 363 5.23 16.15 -3.10
C LYS A 363 4.93 17.65 -3.02
N SER A 364 4.43 18.26 -4.11
CA SER A 364 4.20 19.70 -4.25
C SER A 364 2.77 20.14 -3.89
N ILE A 365 2.10 19.35 -3.03
CA ILE A 365 0.65 19.33 -2.72
C ILE A 365 0.02 20.69 -2.33
N TYR A 366 0.83 21.71 -2.00
CA TYR A 366 0.34 22.99 -1.47
C TYR A 366 0.46 24.18 -2.44
N LEU A 367 0.85 23.95 -3.70
CA LEU A 367 1.16 25.03 -4.66
C LEU A 367 0.31 24.93 -5.94
N PHE A 368 -1.01 24.83 -5.80
CA PHE A 368 -1.96 24.76 -6.93
C PHE A 368 -2.63 26.10 -7.28
N ASP A 369 -2.21 27.22 -6.68
CA ASP A 369 -2.69 28.56 -7.03
C ASP A 369 -1.52 29.43 -7.50
N PHE A 370 -1.39 29.59 -8.81
CA PHE A 370 -0.37 30.42 -9.44
C PHE A 370 -0.83 31.88 -9.51
N ARG A 371 0.06 32.84 -9.25
CA ARG A 371 -0.28 34.26 -9.49
C ARG A 371 -0.49 34.60 -10.97
N ASN A 372 -0.02 33.74 -11.88
CA ASN A 372 -0.07 33.95 -13.32
C ASN A 372 -1.18 33.09 -13.97
N PRO A 373 -1.79 33.58 -15.06
CA PRO A 373 -2.75 32.79 -15.83
C PRO A 373 -2.16 31.47 -16.35
N ILE A 374 -2.97 30.42 -16.33
CA ILE A 374 -2.66 29.15 -16.99
C ILE A 374 -3.08 29.23 -18.46
N GLU A 375 -2.17 28.91 -19.39
CA GLU A 375 -2.46 28.77 -20.83
C GLU A 375 -2.82 27.33 -21.21
N GLY A 376 -2.33 26.35 -20.44
CA GLY A 376 -2.58 24.94 -20.67
C GLY A 376 -2.04 24.06 -19.57
N PHE A 377 -2.48 22.81 -19.52
CA PHE A 377 -1.97 21.84 -18.56
C PHE A 377 -2.04 20.39 -19.08
N SER A 378 -1.26 19.51 -18.46
CA SER A 378 -1.44 18.05 -18.54
C SER A 378 -1.48 17.44 -17.14
N ILE A 379 -2.29 16.39 -16.98
CA ILE A 379 -2.39 15.58 -15.77
C ILE A 379 -1.90 14.18 -16.12
N ASN A 380 -0.78 13.75 -15.54
CA ASN A 380 -0.24 12.41 -15.71
C ASN A 380 -0.59 11.56 -14.49
N ILE A 381 -1.70 10.83 -14.57
CA ILE A 381 -2.17 9.90 -13.55
C ILE A 381 -1.29 8.64 -13.58
N HIS A 382 -0.81 8.23 -12.40
CA HIS A 382 0.11 7.10 -12.32
C HIS A 382 -0.64 5.77 -12.46
N GLU A 383 0.03 4.74 -12.98
CA GLU A 383 -0.57 3.44 -13.34
C GLU A 383 -1.33 2.74 -12.20
N LYS A 384 -1.03 3.08 -10.94
CA LYS A 384 -1.64 2.47 -9.74
C LYS A 384 -2.79 3.29 -9.15
N SER A 385 -3.15 4.41 -9.78
CA SER A 385 -4.30 5.20 -9.35
C SER A 385 -5.57 4.36 -9.49
N LEU A 386 -6.38 4.33 -8.43
CA LEU A 386 -7.68 3.66 -8.44
C LEU A 386 -8.76 4.44 -9.18
N ILE A 387 -8.39 5.62 -9.70
CA ILE A 387 -9.27 6.51 -10.44
C ILE A 387 -8.56 6.97 -11.69
N LEU A 388 -9.30 6.95 -12.79
CA LEU A 388 -8.89 7.54 -14.04
C LEU A 388 -9.88 8.64 -14.40
N ILE A 389 -9.35 9.77 -14.87
CA ILE A 389 -10.14 10.87 -15.41
C ILE A 389 -9.67 11.23 -16.83
N ARG A 390 -10.56 11.84 -17.60
CA ARG A 390 -10.24 12.63 -18.80
C ARG A 390 -10.67 14.08 -18.57
N TYR A 391 -10.09 15.02 -19.30
CA TYR A 391 -10.38 16.45 -19.14
C TYR A 391 -10.42 17.20 -20.47
N LYS A 392 -11.09 18.34 -20.50
CA LYS A 392 -11.04 19.29 -21.61
C LYS A 392 -11.02 20.71 -21.08
N THR A 393 -10.32 21.60 -21.76
CA THR A 393 -10.12 22.98 -21.31
C THR A 393 -11.00 23.95 -22.08
N MET A 394 -11.37 25.06 -21.43
CA MET A 394 -12.09 26.18 -22.02
C MET A 394 -11.19 27.42 -22.03
N ASP A 395 -10.94 27.98 -23.21
CA ASP A 395 -10.12 29.17 -23.37
C ASP A 395 -10.89 30.46 -23.02
N GLU A 396 -10.20 31.59 -23.10
CA GLU A 396 -10.77 32.92 -22.84
C GLU A 396 -11.88 33.36 -23.80
N TYR A 397 -12.00 32.70 -24.95
CA TYR A 397 -13.06 32.93 -25.94
C TYR A 397 -14.26 31.98 -25.75
N GLY A 398 -14.21 31.10 -24.74
CA GLY A 398 -15.24 30.10 -24.46
C GLY A 398 -15.19 28.88 -25.38
N GLN A 399 -14.10 28.68 -26.13
CA GLN A 399 -13.92 27.51 -26.98
C GLN A 399 -13.38 26.34 -26.16
N PHE A 400 -13.95 25.16 -26.38
CA PHE A 400 -13.52 23.93 -25.73
C PHE A 400 -12.54 23.16 -26.61
N SER A 401 -11.53 22.55 -25.98
CA SER A 401 -10.74 21.50 -26.60
C SER A 401 -11.53 20.19 -26.74
N ASP A 402 -10.96 19.24 -27.48
CA ASP A 402 -11.34 17.83 -27.37
C ASP A 402 -11.05 17.29 -25.95
N TRP A 403 -11.55 16.09 -25.67
CA TRP A 403 -11.21 15.37 -24.45
C TRP A 403 -9.78 14.83 -24.52
N HIS A 404 -9.04 15.03 -23.44
CA HIS A 404 -7.67 14.62 -23.26
C HIS A 404 -7.56 13.58 -22.13
N HIS A 405 -6.69 12.59 -22.33
CA HIS A 405 -6.39 11.54 -21.37
C HIS A 405 -5.12 11.85 -20.56
N SER A 406 -4.83 10.96 -19.60
CA SER A 406 -3.62 11.03 -18.78
C SER A 406 -2.36 11.27 -19.64
N GLY A 407 -1.59 12.31 -19.29
CA GLY A 407 -0.36 12.70 -19.97
C GLY A 407 -0.53 13.61 -21.19
N GLU A 408 -1.75 13.82 -21.68
CA GLU A 408 -2.00 14.66 -22.87
C GLU A 408 -2.13 16.14 -22.50
N PHE A 409 -1.47 17.02 -23.22
CA PHE A 409 -1.53 18.46 -22.92
C PHE A 409 -2.75 19.12 -23.55
N SER A 410 -3.52 19.87 -22.74
CA SER A 410 -4.71 20.61 -23.15
C SER A 410 -4.49 22.12 -22.97
N GLY A 411 -4.85 22.91 -23.97
CA GLY A 411 -4.59 24.36 -24.02
C GLY A 411 -3.40 24.73 -24.88
N SER A 412 -2.70 25.80 -24.55
CA SER A 412 -1.60 26.34 -25.34
C SER A 412 -0.29 26.53 -24.56
N ARG A 413 0.82 26.70 -25.28
CA ARG A 413 2.12 27.10 -24.74
C ARG A 413 2.63 28.32 -25.51
N GLY A 414 2.93 29.40 -24.80
CA GLY A 414 3.53 30.61 -25.36
C GLY A 414 2.66 31.31 -26.41
N LYS A 415 1.35 31.05 -26.43
CA LYS A 415 0.41 31.72 -27.35
C LYS A 415 -0.36 32.85 -26.67
N SER A 416 -0.18 33.04 -25.36
CA SER A 416 -0.92 34.02 -24.55
C SER A 416 -2.44 33.82 -24.58
N ILE A 417 -2.91 32.62 -24.93
CA ILE A 417 -4.32 32.23 -24.84
C ILE A 417 -4.50 31.55 -23.49
N ILE A 418 -5.23 32.21 -22.59
CA ILE A 418 -5.41 31.76 -21.21
C ILE A 418 -6.65 30.88 -21.06
N LEU A 419 -6.65 30.02 -20.04
CA LEU A 419 -7.79 29.19 -19.69
C LEU A 419 -8.76 29.92 -18.77
N LYS A 420 -10.04 29.94 -19.13
CA LYS A 420 -11.16 30.38 -18.28
C LYS A 420 -11.72 29.27 -17.42
N GLY A 421 -11.45 28.02 -17.77
CA GLY A 421 -11.94 26.89 -17.03
C GLY A 421 -11.64 25.57 -17.70
N PHE A 422 -12.21 24.51 -17.14
CA PHE A 422 -12.10 23.16 -17.67
C PHE A 422 -13.24 22.29 -17.15
N MET A 423 -13.38 21.12 -17.75
CA MET A 423 -14.24 20.04 -17.30
C MET A 423 -13.41 18.78 -17.14
N PHE A 424 -13.86 17.89 -16.26
CA PHE A 424 -13.29 16.55 -16.14
C PHE A 424 -14.41 15.51 -16.10
N GLU A 425 -14.07 14.30 -16.49
CA GLU A 425 -14.95 13.14 -16.41
C GLU A 425 -14.19 11.95 -15.82
N ILE A 426 -14.81 11.26 -14.86
CA ILE A 426 -14.33 10.00 -14.32
C ILE A 426 -14.59 8.90 -15.35
N ILE A 427 -13.52 8.24 -15.79
CA ILE A 427 -13.59 7.13 -16.77
C ILE A 427 -13.44 5.76 -16.09
N ASP A 428 -12.87 5.71 -14.89
CA ASP A 428 -12.75 4.49 -14.07
C ASP A 428 -12.68 4.83 -12.57
N GLY A 429 -13.21 3.96 -11.71
CA GLY A 429 -13.23 4.11 -10.24
C GLY A 429 -14.45 4.82 -9.66
N ALA A 430 -15.42 5.24 -10.49
CA ALA A 430 -16.62 5.97 -10.04
C ALA A 430 -17.54 5.11 -9.15
N GLU A 431 -17.40 3.79 -9.18
CA GLU A 431 -18.14 2.87 -8.32
C GLU A 431 -17.68 2.95 -6.86
N MET A 432 -16.40 3.21 -6.60
CA MET A 432 -15.85 3.29 -5.23
C MET A 432 -15.68 4.72 -4.72
N PHE A 433 -15.56 5.69 -5.63
CA PHE A 433 -15.14 7.04 -5.30
C PHE A 433 -16.02 8.13 -5.93
N ASP A 434 -16.18 9.22 -5.20
CA ASP A 434 -16.63 10.52 -5.70
C ASP A 434 -15.41 11.42 -5.91
N VAL A 435 -15.43 12.27 -6.93
CA VAL A 435 -14.32 13.21 -7.22
C VAL A 435 -14.85 14.63 -7.19
N GLU A 436 -14.25 15.45 -6.33
CA GLU A 436 -14.44 16.90 -6.28
C GLU A 436 -13.18 17.58 -6.83
N CYS A 437 -13.35 18.52 -7.74
CA CYS A 437 -12.28 19.39 -8.18
C CYS A 437 -12.46 20.78 -7.57
N VAL A 438 -11.39 21.32 -6.98
CA VAL A 438 -11.32 22.71 -6.52
C VAL A 438 -10.47 23.49 -7.50
N GLY A 439 -11.09 24.37 -8.30
CA GLY A 439 -10.40 25.32 -9.16
C GLY A 439 -10.19 26.68 -8.49
N TYR A 440 -9.05 27.30 -8.75
CA TYR A 440 -8.62 28.60 -8.24
C TYR A 440 -8.63 29.64 -9.35
N PHE A 441 -9.04 30.87 -9.02
CA PHE A 441 -9.24 31.95 -9.98
C PHE A 441 -8.74 33.30 -9.48
N SER A 442 -8.31 34.16 -10.42
CA SER A 442 -7.79 35.51 -10.13
C SER A 442 -8.86 36.56 -9.76
N GLY A 443 -10.15 36.25 -9.93
CA GLY A 443 -11.27 37.18 -9.71
C GLY A 443 -11.74 37.30 -8.25
N ASN A 444 -12.88 37.97 -8.05
CA ASN A 444 -13.51 38.10 -6.73
C ASN A 444 -13.89 36.72 -6.14
N GLN A 445 -14.36 35.82 -6.99
CA GLN A 445 -14.53 34.42 -6.64
C GLN A 445 -13.18 33.70 -6.79
N LYS A 446 -12.48 33.51 -5.67
CA LYS A 446 -11.14 32.90 -5.67
C LYS A 446 -11.13 31.38 -5.86
N GLU A 447 -12.26 30.73 -5.60
CA GLU A 447 -12.36 29.27 -5.64
C GLU A 447 -13.75 28.80 -6.10
N LYS A 448 -13.77 27.70 -6.85
CA LYS A 448 -14.99 27.00 -7.27
C LYS A 448 -14.79 25.50 -7.13
N ARG A 449 -15.76 24.85 -6.50
CA ARG A 449 -15.82 23.39 -6.37
C ARG A 449 -16.79 22.83 -7.39
N VAL A 450 -16.39 21.79 -8.08
CA VAL A 450 -17.20 21.10 -9.08
C VAL A 450 -17.00 19.59 -8.98
N THR A 451 -17.99 18.84 -9.43
CA THR A 451 -17.97 17.38 -9.48
C THR A 451 -17.90 16.87 -10.93
N ASN A 452 -17.98 15.55 -11.10
CA ASN A 452 -17.89 14.88 -12.39
C ASN A 452 -18.80 15.54 -13.45
N ASN A 453 -18.24 15.86 -14.62
CA ASN A 453 -18.92 16.52 -15.75
C ASN A 453 -19.45 17.95 -15.49
N GLU A 454 -19.07 18.62 -14.40
CA GLU A 454 -19.42 20.03 -14.17
C GLU A 454 -18.32 20.99 -14.68
N LEU A 455 -18.73 22.17 -15.15
CA LEU A 455 -17.81 23.19 -15.65
C LEU A 455 -17.16 23.99 -14.52
N CYS A 456 -15.85 23.80 -14.36
CA CYS A 456 -15.01 24.58 -13.45
C CYS A 456 -14.63 25.92 -14.09
N THR A 457 -15.47 26.93 -13.92
CA THR A 457 -15.23 28.31 -14.41
C THR A 457 -15.93 29.36 -13.53
N THR A 458 -15.45 30.60 -13.54
CA THR A 458 -16.07 31.76 -12.86
C THR A 458 -16.48 32.81 -13.88
N ASN A 459 -17.45 33.68 -13.52
CA ASN A 459 -17.86 34.79 -14.38
C ASN A 459 -16.76 35.87 -14.50
N GLU A 460 -15.91 35.98 -13.49
CA GLU A 460 -14.83 36.96 -13.38
C GLU A 460 -13.49 36.25 -13.13
N GLY A 461 -12.41 36.72 -13.76
CA GLY A 461 -11.07 36.16 -13.60
C GLY A 461 -10.73 35.04 -14.57
N TYR A 462 -9.55 34.45 -14.39
CA TYR A 462 -9.00 33.34 -15.18
C TYR A 462 -8.49 32.24 -14.24
N LEU A 463 -8.31 31.04 -14.77
CA LEU A 463 -7.85 29.89 -14.00
C LEU A 463 -6.39 30.10 -13.56
N THR A 464 -6.16 30.03 -12.26
CA THR A 464 -4.84 30.12 -11.63
C THR A 464 -4.37 28.78 -11.08
N GLY A 465 -5.23 27.77 -11.04
CA GLY A 465 -4.86 26.37 -10.87
C GLY A 465 -6.00 25.54 -10.29
N PHE A 466 -5.72 24.30 -9.92
CA PHE A 466 -6.74 23.39 -9.42
C PHE A 466 -6.14 22.19 -8.69
N LYS A 467 -6.98 21.50 -7.90
CA LYS A 467 -6.67 20.20 -7.31
C LYS A 467 -7.88 19.27 -7.35
N PHE A 468 -7.61 17.97 -7.40
CA PHE A 468 -8.63 16.93 -7.33
C PHE A 468 -8.62 16.26 -5.96
N LEU A 469 -9.78 16.28 -5.30
CA LEU A 469 -10.08 15.61 -4.05
C LEU A 469 -10.92 14.37 -4.38
N ILE A 470 -10.44 13.23 -3.93
CA ILE A 470 -11.05 11.93 -4.13
C ILE A 470 -11.68 11.48 -2.83
N HIS A 471 -12.99 11.32 -2.82
CA HIS A 471 -13.76 10.88 -1.67
C HIS A 471 -14.16 9.42 -1.84
N MET A 472 -13.96 8.61 -0.82
CA MET A 472 -14.51 7.25 -0.84
C MET A 472 -16.02 7.30 -0.55
N LYS A 473 -16.81 6.53 -1.28
CA LYS A 473 -18.27 6.43 -1.05
C LYS A 473 -18.57 5.74 0.28
N ASP A 474 -19.65 6.17 0.94
CA ASP A 474 -19.97 5.73 2.31
C ASP A 474 -20.18 4.21 2.44
N GLU A 475 -20.68 3.55 1.40
CA GLU A 475 -20.84 2.10 1.37
C GLU A 475 -19.48 1.36 1.45
N TYR A 476 -18.42 1.94 0.88
CA TYR A 476 -17.05 1.43 1.00
C TYR A 476 -16.36 1.89 2.27
N LYS A 477 -16.71 3.08 2.81
CA LYS A 477 -16.25 3.49 4.14
C LYS A 477 -16.67 2.49 5.22
N ARG A 478 -17.90 1.96 5.16
CA ARG A 478 -18.43 0.97 6.11
C ARG A 478 -17.76 -0.40 6.04
N LEU A 479 -17.32 -0.83 4.85
CA LEU A 479 -16.51 -2.05 4.70
C LEU A 479 -15.12 -1.90 5.34
N MET A 480 -14.70 -0.66 5.63
CA MET A 480 -13.37 -0.33 6.12
C MET A 480 -13.36 0.09 7.60
N SER A 481 -14.45 0.66 8.13
CA SER A 481 -14.55 1.00 9.56
C SER A 481 -14.51 -0.25 10.46
N PHE A 482 -13.64 -0.23 11.48
CA PHE A 482 -13.51 -1.32 12.47
C PHE A 482 -14.73 -1.51 13.34
#